data_AF-A0A9E5YMZ6-F1
#
_entry.id   AF-A0A9E5YMZ6-F1
#
_cell.length_a   1.000
_cell.length_b   1.000
_cell.length_c   1.000
_cell.angle_alpha   90.00
_cell.angle_beta   90.00
_cell.angle_gamma   90.00
#
_symmetry.space_group_name_H-M   'P 1'
#
loop_
_entity.id
_entity.type
_entity.pdbx_description
1 polymer ?
#
loop_
_entity_poly.entity_id
_entity_poly.type
_entity_poly.pdbx_seq_one_letter_code
_entity_poly.pdbx_strand_id
1 'polypeptide(L)'
;MKIRVNKSTKIGQKDRPKDSELGFGKYTTEHMFLMDFTREKGWHDPRIEPYGNLSLDPAAMVLHYNQEVFEGLKAYHLQDGGIGLFRPGKNIERMNA
;
A
#
# COMPACT_ATOMS: atom_id res chain seq x y z
N MET A 1 -8.73 -9.54 13.24
CA MET A 1 -9.32 -8.33 12.61
C MET A 1 -9.77 -8.67 11.19
N LYS A 2 -10.96 -8.27 10.74
CA LYS A 2 -11.46 -8.58 9.39
C LYS A 2 -11.13 -7.43 8.44
N ILE A 3 -10.42 -7.71 7.35
CA ILE A 3 -10.10 -6.71 6.31
C ILE A 3 -11.29 -6.65 5.34
N ARG A 4 -11.82 -5.44 5.10
CA ARG A 4 -12.82 -5.23 4.05
C ARG A 4 -12.13 -5.07 2.69
N VAL A 5 -12.75 -5.57 1.63
CA VAL A 5 -12.19 -5.48 0.27
C VAL A 5 -13.23 -4.85 -0.64
N ASN A 6 -12.96 -3.62 -1.05
CA ASN A 6 -13.77 -2.89 -2.02
C ASN A 6 -13.06 -2.98 -3.38
N LYS A 7 -13.66 -3.77 -4.28
CA LYS A 7 -13.05 -4.03 -5.59
C LYS A 7 -13.12 -2.78 -6.46
N SER A 8 -11.99 -2.42 -7.07
CA SER A 8 -11.92 -1.39 -8.10
C SER A 8 -12.80 -1.76 -9.29
N THR A 9 -13.54 -0.79 -9.81
CA THR A 9 -14.28 -0.92 -11.08
C THR A 9 -13.35 -0.91 -12.29
N LYS A 10 -12.07 -0.56 -12.10
CA LYS A 10 -11.05 -0.47 -13.13
C LYS A 10 -10.22 -1.74 -13.29
N ILE A 11 -10.62 -2.85 -12.66
CA ILE A 11 -9.88 -4.13 -12.74
C ILE A 11 -9.76 -4.57 -14.21
N GLY A 12 -8.52 -4.74 -14.67
CA GLY A 12 -8.20 -5.14 -16.04
C GLY A 12 -8.36 -4.02 -17.07
N GLN A 13 -8.69 -2.79 -16.66
CA GLN A 13 -8.79 -1.62 -17.56
C GLN A 13 -7.47 -0.87 -17.70
N LYS A 14 -6.53 -1.05 -16.77
CA LYS A 14 -5.15 -0.56 -16.94
C LYS A 14 -4.35 -1.62 -17.68
N ASP A 15 -3.80 -1.25 -18.84
CA ASP A 15 -2.82 -2.10 -19.51
C ASP A 15 -1.65 -2.34 -18.58
N ARG A 16 -1.33 -3.63 -18.35
CA ARG A 16 -0.12 -3.99 -17.62
C ARG A 16 1.07 -3.57 -18.50
N PRO A 17 1.98 -2.72 -18.00
CA PRO A 17 3.15 -2.34 -18.76
C PRO A 17 3.96 -3.58 -19.11
N LYS A 18 4.58 -3.58 -20.29
CA LYS A 18 5.52 -4.65 -20.66
C LYS A 18 6.73 -4.58 -19.74
N ASP A 19 7.36 -5.72 -19.45
CA ASP A 19 8.54 -5.77 -18.57
C ASP A 19 9.67 -4.83 -19.02
N SER A 20 9.87 -4.68 -20.32
CA SER A 20 10.87 -3.78 -20.91
C SER A 20 10.57 -2.29 -20.74
N GLU A 21 9.32 -1.94 -20.41
CA GLU A 21 8.84 -0.56 -20.23
C GLU A 21 8.72 -0.19 -18.74
N LEU A 22 8.96 -1.14 -17.84
CA LEU A 22 8.91 -0.92 -16.41
C LEU A 22 9.94 0.12 -15.97
N GLY A 23 9.54 0.95 -15.02
CA GLY A 23 10.40 1.91 -14.33
C GLY A 23 10.01 2.00 -12.85
N PHE A 24 10.95 2.38 -11.99
CA PHE A 24 10.72 2.45 -10.56
C PHE A 24 9.66 3.52 -10.21
N GLY A 25 8.61 3.13 -9.48
CA GLY A 25 7.58 4.04 -8.97
C GLY A 25 6.66 4.69 -10.02
N LYS A 26 6.76 4.30 -11.30
CA LYS A 26 6.04 4.95 -12.41
C LYS A 26 4.59 4.51 -12.54
N TYR A 27 4.32 3.23 -12.25
CA TYR A 27 3.00 2.62 -12.40
C TYR A 27 2.47 2.14 -11.06
N THR A 28 1.17 2.27 -10.86
CA THR A 28 0.48 1.80 -9.64
C THR A 28 -0.61 0.79 -9.97
N THR A 29 -0.78 -0.16 -9.06
CA THR A 29 -1.85 -1.16 -9.12
C THR A 29 -3.24 -0.52 -8.96
N GLU A 30 -4.29 -1.33 -9.13
CA GLU A 30 -5.68 -0.86 -9.10
C GLU A 30 -6.21 -0.65 -7.69
N HIS A 31 -5.48 -1.12 -6.67
CA HIS A 31 -5.84 -1.06 -5.27
C HIS A 31 -4.70 -0.58 -4.39
N MET A 32 -5.08 -0.10 -3.21
CA MET A 32 -4.21 0.27 -2.09
C MET A 32 -4.82 -0.23 -0.77
N PHE A 33 -3.97 -0.45 0.23
CA PHE A 33 -4.40 -0.76 1.59
C PHE A 33 -4.46 0.51 2.43
N LEU A 34 -5.51 0.65 3.23
CA LEU A 34 -5.70 1.73 4.20
C LEU A 34 -6.08 1.16 5.56
N MET A 35 -5.66 1.85 6.60
CA MET A 35 -6.04 1.56 7.97
C MET A 35 -5.95 2.86 8.77
N ASP A 36 -6.97 3.12 9.58
CA ASP A 36 -7.06 4.38 10.31
C ASP A 36 -6.56 4.18 11.75
N PHE A 37 -6.05 5.25 12.35
CA PHE A 37 -5.70 5.29 13.76
C PHE A 37 -6.40 6.48 14.42
N THR A 38 -7.02 6.25 15.58
CA THR A 38 -7.38 7.32 16.51
C THR A 38 -6.93 6.95 17.91
N ARG A 39 -6.73 7.94 18.78
CA ARG A 39 -6.24 7.71 20.14
C ARG A 39 -7.17 6.81 20.96
N GLU A 40 -8.47 6.88 20.71
CA GLU A 40 -9.51 6.17 21.47
C GLU A 40 -9.66 4.71 21.02
N LYS A 41 -9.43 4.41 19.74
CA LYS A 41 -9.66 3.09 19.14
C LYS A 41 -8.37 2.33 18.83
N GLY A 42 -7.23 3.01 18.83
CA GLY A 42 -6.01 2.52 18.22
C GLY A 42 -6.19 2.31 16.71
N TRP A 43 -5.48 1.33 16.17
CA TRP A 43 -5.61 0.90 14.77
C TRP A 43 -6.97 0.25 14.51
N HIS A 44 -7.72 0.78 13.54
CA HIS A 44 -9.05 0.29 13.18
C HIS A 44 -9.33 0.45 11.68
N ASP A 45 -10.48 -0.08 11.25
CA ASP A 45 -10.97 0.04 9.87
C ASP A 45 -10.03 -0.41 8.73
N PRO A 46 -9.39 -1.60 8.81
CA PRO A 46 -8.52 -2.07 7.73
C PRO A 46 -9.32 -2.39 6.46
N ARG A 47 -8.88 -1.81 5.35
CA ARG A 47 -9.58 -1.92 4.07
C ARG A 47 -8.62 -1.92 2.89
N ILE A 48 -8.96 -2.72 1.88
CA ILE A 48 -8.39 -2.64 0.53
C ILE A 48 -9.38 -1.83 -0.31
N GLU A 49 -8.91 -0.72 -0.88
CA GLU A 49 -9.71 0.23 -1.64
C GLU A 49 -9.15 0.40 -3.06
N PRO A 50 -9.95 0.87 -4.02
CA PRO A 50 -9.43 1.32 -5.31
C PRO A 50 -8.35 2.39 -5.13
N TYR A 51 -7.25 2.29 -5.88
CA TYR A 51 -6.18 3.29 -5.83
C TYR A 51 -6.71 4.68 -6.22
N GLY A 52 -6.43 5.68 -5.39
CA GLY A 52 -6.89 7.06 -5.60
C GLY A 52 -6.19 8.06 -4.69
N ASN A 53 -6.56 9.33 -4.83
CA ASN A 53 -6.00 10.42 -4.02
C ASN A 53 -6.44 10.30 -2.56
N LEU A 54 -5.55 10.69 -1.64
CA LEU A 54 -5.89 10.88 -0.24
C LEU A 54 -6.56 12.24 -0.05
N SER A 55 -7.61 12.27 0.78
CA SER A 55 -8.26 13.52 1.22
C SER A 55 -7.71 13.89 2.58
N LEU A 56 -6.94 14.98 2.66
CA LEU A 56 -6.28 15.43 3.89
C LEU A 56 -6.68 16.87 4.19
N ASP A 57 -6.80 17.19 5.48
CA ASP A 57 -6.92 18.57 5.94
C ASP A 57 -5.65 19.35 5.52
N PRO A 58 -5.75 20.59 5.01
CA PRO A 58 -4.59 21.39 4.64
C PRO A 58 -3.60 21.63 5.79
N ALA A 59 -4.03 21.55 7.05
CA ALA A 59 -3.20 21.68 8.24
C ALA A 59 -2.73 20.32 8.82
N ALA A 60 -2.94 19.20 8.11
CA ALA A 60 -2.49 17.89 8.57
C ALA A 60 -0.96 17.86 8.83
N MET A 61 -0.54 17.35 9.98
CA MET A 61 0.87 17.39 10.44
C MET A 61 1.85 16.78 9.45
N VAL A 62 1.43 15.75 8.69
CA VAL A 62 2.24 15.14 7.64
C VAL A 62 2.70 16.16 6.57
N LEU A 63 1.89 17.17 6.28
CA LEU A 63 2.17 18.18 5.25
C LEU A 63 3.07 19.33 5.73
N HIS A 64 3.21 19.51 7.05
CA HIS A 64 3.91 20.68 7.63
C HIS A 64 5.14 20.29 8.45
N TYR A 65 5.12 19.11 9.07
CA TYR A 65 6.11 18.71 10.08
C TYR A 65 6.70 17.32 9.80
N ASN A 66 6.48 16.77 8.59
CA ASN A 66 7.03 15.48 8.15
C ASN A 66 6.79 14.35 9.16
N GLN A 67 5.63 14.35 9.83
CA GLN A 67 5.26 13.28 10.75
C GLN A 67 4.78 12.05 9.96
N GLU A 68 5.73 11.38 9.32
CA GLU A 68 5.51 10.22 8.47
C GLU A 68 6.71 9.28 8.50
N VAL A 69 6.47 8.01 8.20
CA VAL A 69 7.47 6.96 7.99
C VAL A 69 7.01 6.07 6.85
N PHE A 70 7.94 5.40 6.16
CA PHE A 70 7.61 4.49 5.07
C PHE A 70 8.47 3.22 5.10
N GLU A 71 8.03 2.20 4.39
CA GLU A 71 8.76 0.95 4.18
C GLU A 71 8.85 0.58 2.70
N GLY A 72 9.86 -0.23 2.37
CA GLY A 72 10.14 -0.68 1.00
C GLY A 72 10.47 -2.16 0.96
N LEU A 73 9.58 -2.95 0.32
CA LEU A 73 9.78 -4.37 0.08
C LEU A 73 9.29 -4.74 -1.33
N LYS A 74 9.69 -5.93 -1.79
CA LYS A 74 9.35 -6.43 -3.13
C LYS A 74 8.63 -7.77 -3.02
N ALA A 75 7.67 -7.97 -3.92
CA ALA A 75 7.05 -9.25 -4.19
C ALA A 75 7.59 -9.81 -5.50
N TYR A 76 7.86 -11.12 -5.54
CA TYR A 76 8.48 -11.80 -6.67
C TYR A 76 7.60 -12.96 -7.11
N HIS A 77 7.41 -13.12 -8.42
CA HIS A 77 6.89 -14.36 -8.97
C HIS A 77 7.93 -15.47 -8.82
N LEU A 78 7.50 -16.60 -8.26
CA LEU A 78 8.32 -17.78 -8.06
C LEU A 78 8.13 -18.75 -9.23
N GLN A 79 9.08 -19.67 -9.40
CA GLN A 79 9.05 -20.67 -10.49
C GLN A 79 7.84 -21.61 -10.41
N ASP A 80 7.30 -21.83 -9.22
CA ASP A 80 6.10 -22.65 -8.98
C ASP A 80 4.78 -21.89 -9.21
N GLY A 81 4.84 -20.64 -9.69
CA GLY A 81 3.68 -19.78 -9.89
C GLY A 81 3.23 -19.03 -8.62
N GLY A 82 3.87 -19.27 -7.48
CA GLY A 82 3.62 -18.55 -6.24
C GLY A 82 4.16 -17.12 -6.23
N ILE A 83 3.84 -16.39 -5.16
CA ILE A 83 4.40 -15.07 -4.87
C ILE A 83 5.24 -15.14 -3.59
N GLY A 84 6.50 -14.75 -3.67
CA GLY A 84 7.44 -14.70 -2.55
C GLY A 84 7.74 -13.29 -2.08
N LEU A 85 7.94 -13.12 -0.78
CA LEU A 85 8.47 -11.91 -0.15
C LEU A 85 9.82 -12.22 0.49
N PHE A 86 10.80 -11.33 0.33
CA PHE A 86 12.09 -11.50 0.99
C PHE A 86 12.10 -10.83 2.37
N ARG A 87 12.20 -11.64 3.43
CA ARG A 87 12.31 -11.21 4.85
C ARG A 87 11.31 -10.11 5.27
N PRO A 88 10.00 -10.22 4.98
CA PRO A 88 9.03 -9.17 5.30
C PRO A 88 8.97 -8.85 6.81
N GLY A 89 9.26 -9.82 7.68
CA GLY A 89 9.38 -9.59 9.13
C GLY A 89 10.41 -8.53 9.51
N LYS A 90 11.51 -8.39 8.74
CA LYS A 90 12.51 -7.35 9.00
C LYS A 90 12.06 -5.95 8.61
N ASN A 91 11.24 -5.83 7.57
CA ASN A 91 10.57 -4.56 7.26
C ASN A 91 9.56 -4.19 8.35
N ILE A 92 8.81 -5.17 8.88
CA ILE A 92 7.86 -4.93 9.98
C ILE A 92 8.58 -4.52 11.27
N GLU A 93 9.68 -5.19 11.61
CA GLU A 93 10.51 -4.80 12.76
C GLU A 93 11.01 -3.36 12.62
N ARG A 94 11.51 -2.96 11.44
CA ARG A 94 12.03 -1.61 11.21
C ARG A 94 10.93 -0.54 11.18
N MET A 95 9.74 -0.85 10.68
CA MET A 95 8.59 0.07 10.73
C MET A 95 8.15 0.38 12.16
N ASN A 96 8.39 -0.54 13.10
CA ASN A 96 8.02 -0.40 14.51
C ASN A 96 9.15 0.13 15.40
N ALA A 97 10.33 0.44 14.84
CA ALA A 97 11.50 0.93 15.56
C ALA A 97 11.46 2.45 15.70
#